data_AF-A0A368S4X8-F1
#
_entry.id   AF-A0A368S4X8-F1
#
_cell.length_a   1.000
_cell.length_b   1.000
_cell.length_c   1.000
_cell.angle_alpha   90.00
_cell.angle_beta   90.00
_cell.angle_gamma   90.00
#
_symmetry.space_group_name_H-M   'P 1'
#
loop_
_entity.id
_entity.type
_entity.pdbx_description
1 polymer ?
#
loop_
_entity_poly.entity_id
_entity_poly.type
_entity_poly.pdbx_seq_one_letter_code
_entity_poly.pdbx_strand_id
1 'polypeptide(L)'
;MEATANATTTPPLKPVVLYPTPGMGHLFAMVELNRTLAAWGLTVTVIIVDPPYDPGAPGRFLLVVSAANPSISFHRLPPVDLPPVASKHYEALIMEAVRISNPHLRVILTAVVPAPSVLVVDMFSGVVLDECSIPSYFFFTFGAPCLAFFLHLPILHARTTASFRYMGEELVSVPGVLPFPVMHAIHTTMERGDVAYDGFLAASAALLCCRGVIVNTFRSLEPRTIDAIITSHCTQLPGEPTRRSTASGC
;
A
#
# COMPACT_ATOMS: atom_id res chain seq x y z
N MET A 1 -23.86 -43.30 -33.14
CA MET A 1 -23.10 -43.25 -31.87
C MET A 1 -22.32 -41.95 -31.91
N GLU A 2 -22.98 -40.84 -31.58
CA GLU A 2 -22.38 -39.50 -31.58
C GLU A 2 -21.86 -39.23 -30.17
N ALA A 3 -20.55 -39.08 -30.05
CA ALA A 3 -19.90 -38.67 -28.82
C ALA A 3 -20.01 -37.16 -28.70
N THR A 4 -20.89 -36.68 -27.81
CA THR A 4 -20.93 -35.29 -27.38
C THR A 4 -19.66 -34.98 -26.59
N ALA A 5 -18.77 -34.19 -27.19
CA ALA A 5 -17.63 -33.61 -26.49
C ALA A 5 -18.13 -32.59 -25.46
N ASN A 6 -18.01 -32.93 -24.17
CA ASN A 6 -18.19 -31.97 -23.09
C ASN A 6 -17.09 -30.91 -23.17
N ALA A 7 -17.44 -29.72 -23.67
CA ALA A 7 -16.59 -28.55 -23.54
C ALA A 7 -16.52 -28.16 -22.06
N THR A 8 -15.42 -28.51 -21.40
CA THR A 8 -15.09 -28.06 -20.05
C THR A 8 -14.99 -26.54 -20.07
N THR A 9 -16.04 -25.86 -19.64
CA THR A 9 -16.06 -24.40 -19.56
C THR A 9 -15.20 -23.99 -18.37
N THR A 10 -13.99 -23.49 -18.64
CA THR A 10 -13.13 -22.93 -17.59
C THR A 10 -13.91 -21.83 -16.88
N PRO A 11 -14.03 -21.85 -15.54
CA PRO A 11 -14.75 -20.81 -14.82
C PRO A 11 -14.12 -19.45 -15.11
N PRO A 12 -14.92 -18.37 -15.20
CA PRO A 12 -14.41 -17.04 -15.47
C PRO A 12 -13.39 -16.64 -14.41
N LEU A 13 -12.22 -16.18 -14.86
CA LEU A 13 -11.14 -15.73 -13.99
C LEU A 13 -11.62 -14.54 -13.16
N LYS A 14 -11.22 -14.49 -11.89
CA LYS A 14 -11.61 -13.40 -10.98
C LYS A 14 -10.74 -12.16 -11.27
N PRO A 15 -11.35 -10.99 -11.57
CA PRO A 15 -10.57 -9.79 -11.84
C PRO A 15 -10.00 -9.19 -10.55
N VAL A 16 -8.72 -8.85 -10.56
CA VAL A 16 -7.99 -8.16 -9.49
C VAL A 16 -7.39 -6.89 -10.05
N VAL A 17 -7.55 -5.80 -9.33
CA VAL A 17 -6.92 -4.51 -9.67
C VAL A 17 -5.77 -4.26 -8.70
N LEU A 18 -4.59 -3.96 -9.23
CA LEU A 18 -3.44 -3.49 -8.45
C LEU A 18 -3.26 -1.98 -8.68
N TYR A 19 -3.08 -1.22 -7.62
CA TYR A 19 -2.91 0.23 -7.67
C TYR A 19 -1.60 0.67 -6.98
N PRO A 20 -0.45 0.55 -7.68
CA PRO A 20 0.84 1.03 -7.19
C PRO A 20 0.83 2.53 -6.89
N THR A 21 1.63 2.90 -5.89
CA THR A 21 2.12 4.27 -5.75
C THR A 21 2.99 4.63 -6.97
N PRO A 22 2.88 5.85 -7.52
CA PRO A 22 3.72 6.34 -8.62
C PRO A 22 5.20 6.53 -8.22
N GLY A 23 5.94 5.43 -8.24
CA GLY A 23 7.39 5.35 -8.10
C GLY A 23 7.91 3.96 -8.48
N MET A 24 9.08 3.88 -9.13
CA MET A 24 9.56 2.63 -9.73
C MET A 24 9.63 1.45 -8.75
N GLY A 25 10.09 1.66 -7.50
CA GLY A 25 10.19 0.57 -6.51
C GLY A 25 8.83 -0.08 -6.21
N HIS A 26 7.77 0.72 -6.10
CA HIS A 26 6.40 0.25 -5.89
C HIS A 26 5.87 -0.47 -7.12
N LEU A 27 6.11 0.09 -8.31
CA LEU A 27 5.67 -0.49 -9.58
C LEU A 27 6.33 -1.86 -9.84
N PHE A 28 7.64 -1.98 -9.59
CA PHE A 28 8.34 -3.27 -9.70
C PHE A 28 7.70 -4.32 -8.79
N ALA A 29 7.49 -4.00 -7.51
CA ALA A 29 6.89 -4.92 -6.55
C ALA A 29 5.46 -5.34 -6.97
N MET A 30 4.63 -4.41 -7.44
CA MET A 30 3.27 -4.73 -7.92
C MET A 30 3.28 -5.60 -9.16
N VAL A 31 4.24 -5.41 -10.07
CA VAL A 31 4.37 -6.26 -11.26
C VAL A 31 4.79 -7.68 -10.88
N GLU A 32 5.68 -7.85 -9.92
CA GLU A 32 6.03 -9.20 -9.42
C GLU A 32 4.83 -9.86 -8.71
N LEU A 33 4.09 -9.12 -7.88
CA LEU A 33 2.84 -9.61 -7.28
C LEU A 33 1.83 -10.02 -8.35
N ASN A 34 1.67 -9.22 -9.40
CA ASN A 34 0.81 -9.56 -10.54
C ASN A 34 1.19 -10.92 -11.13
N ARG A 35 2.47 -11.16 -11.44
CA ARG A 35 2.91 -12.44 -12.01
C ARG A 35 2.51 -13.62 -11.13
N THR A 36 2.66 -13.50 -9.81
CA THR A 36 2.23 -14.53 -8.86
C THR A 36 0.72 -14.76 -8.91
N LEU A 37 -0.08 -13.67 -8.87
CA LEU A 37 -1.54 -13.75 -8.91
C LEU A 37 -2.04 -14.33 -10.25
N ALA A 38 -1.44 -13.95 -11.37
CA ALA A 38 -1.75 -14.48 -12.68
C ALA A 38 -1.45 -15.99 -12.78
N ALA A 39 -0.33 -16.44 -12.20
CA ALA A 39 -0.01 -17.86 -12.11
C ALA A 39 -1.03 -18.67 -11.28
N TRP A 40 -1.78 -18.03 -10.39
CA TRP A 40 -2.89 -18.64 -9.64
C TRP A 40 -4.23 -18.62 -10.39
N GLY A 41 -4.25 -18.16 -11.65
CA GLY A 41 -5.47 -18.09 -12.45
C GLY A 41 -6.35 -16.89 -12.12
N LEU A 42 -5.74 -15.74 -11.76
CA LEU A 42 -6.45 -14.48 -11.62
C LEU A 42 -6.19 -13.58 -12.83
N THR A 43 -7.18 -12.76 -13.19
CA THR A 43 -6.99 -11.72 -14.23
C THR A 43 -6.60 -10.43 -13.53
N VAL A 44 -5.40 -9.93 -13.81
CA VAL A 44 -4.84 -8.80 -13.07
C VAL A 44 -4.66 -7.59 -13.98
N THR A 45 -5.20 -6.46 -13.55
CA THR A 45 -4.98 -5.15 -14.17
C THR A 45 -4.19 -4.26 -13.22
N VAL A 46 -3.08 -3.71 -13.68
CA VAL A 46 -2.27 -2.74 -12.92
C VAL A 46 -2.63 -1.33 -13.38
N ILE A 47 -3.10 -0.51 -12.45
CA ILE A 47 -3.42 0.89 -12.70
C ILE A 47 -2.15 1.73 -12.56
N ILE A 48 -1.87 2.57 -13.56
CA ILE A 48 -0.69 3.42 -13.61
C ILE A 48 -1.13 4.87 -13.46
N VAL A 49 -0.61 5.55 -12.45
CA VAL A 49 -0.66 7.01 -12.34
C VAL A 49 0.55 7.56 -13.08
N ASP A 50 0.31 8.48 -14.01
CA ASP A 50 1.37 9.24 -14.68
C ASP A 50 1.44 10.64 -14.04
N PRO A 51 2.29 10.84 -13.01
CA PRO A 51 2.41 12.12 -12.34
C PRO A 51 3.20 13.15 -13.18
N PRO A 52 3.05 14.46 -12.91
CA PRO A 52 3.82 15.52 -13.58
C PRO A 52 5.23 15.71 -12.99
N TYR A 53 5.81 14.64 -12.42
CA TYR A 53 7.20 14.52 -11.99
C TYR A 53 7.81 13.23 -12.58
N ASP A 54 9.13 13.06 -12.59
CA ASP A 54 9.73 11.81 -13.07
C ASP A 54 9.61 10.70 -12.01
N PRO A 55 8.78 9.66 -12.21
CA PRO A 55 8.67 8.56 -11.25
C PRO A 55 9.75 7.49 -11.47
N GLY A 56 10.70 7.71 -12.38
CA GLY A 56 11.78 6.81 -12.79
C GLY A 56 11.53 6.15 -14.16
N ALA A 57 10.98 6.90 -15.12
CA ALA A 57 10.74 6.46 -16.50
C ALA A 57 9.96 5.12 -16.66
N PRO A 58 8.74 4.97 -16.11
CA PRO A 58 7.98 3.72 -16.11
C PRO A 58 7.63 3.21 -17.52
N GLY A 59 7.56 4.10 -18.52
CA GLY A 59 7.17 3.74 -19.89
C GLY A 59 8.00 2.60 -20.50
N ARG A 60 9.34 2.67 -20.39
CA ARG A 60 10.23 1.62 -20.92
C ARG A 60 10.06 0.30 -20.16
N PHE A 61 9.94 0.37 -18.84
CA PHE A 61 9.71 -0.81 -18.01
C PHE A 61 8.40 -1.52 -18.38
N LEU A 62 7.30 -0.76 -18.49
CA LEU A 62 5.99 -1.30 -18.84
C LEU A 62 5.97 -1.94 -20.23
N LEU A 63 6.67 -1.37 -21.21
CA LEU A 63 6.82 -1.96 -22.54
C LEU A 63 7.52 -3.33 -22.48
N VAL A 64 8.63 -3.42 -21.75
CA VAL A 64 9.38 -4.69 -21.59
C VAL A 64 8.53 -5.73 -20.88
N VAL A 65 7.85 -5.36 -19.79
CA VAL A 65 7.00 -6.29 -19.03
C VAL A 65 5.83 -6.78 -19.87
N SER A 66 5.16 -5.90 -20.61
CA SER A 66 4.03 -6.25 -21.47
C SER A 66 4.45 -7.20 -22.59
N ALA A 67 5.62 -6.97 -23.20
CA ALA A 67 6.17 -7.84 -24.24
C ALA A 67 6.51 -9.24 -23.69
N ALA A 68 7.06 -9.30 -22.48
CA ALA A 68 7.43 -10.57 -21.83
C ALA A 68 6.21 -11.32 -21.25
N ASN A 69 5.14 -10.61 -20.89
CA ASN A 69 3.97 -11.16 -20.21
C ASN A 69 2.68 -10.57 -20.80
N PRO A 70 2.21 -11.05 -21.98
CA PRO A 70 1.03 -10.49 -22.65
C PRO A 70 -0.28 -10.62 -21.87
N SER A 71 -0.32 -11.48 -20.85
CA SER A 71 -1.47 -11.64 -19.95
C SER A 71 -1.61 -10.51 -18.92
N ILE A 72 -0.56 -9.71 -18.72
CA ILE A 72 -0.59 -8.57 -17.81
C ILE A 72 -1.25 -7.38 -18.51
N SER A 73 -2.32 -6.86 -17.91
CA SER A 73 -2.97 -5.64 -18.38
C SER A 73 -2.48 -4.42 -17.58
N PHE A 74 -2.10 -3.36 -18.29
CA PHE A 74 -1.80 -2.06 -17.70
C PHE A 74 -2.84 -1.04 -18.16
N HIS A 75 -3.36 -0.25 -17.22
CA HIS A 75 -4.30 0.84 -17.53
C HIS A 75 -3.77 2.14 -16.94
N ARG A 76 -3.49 3.13 -17.80
CA ARG A 76 -3.04 4.45 -17.38
C ARG A 76 -4.23 5.33 -17.06
N LEU A 77 -4.20 5.99 -15.91
CA LEU A 77 -5.16 7.02 -15.58
C LEU A 77 -4.91 8.27 -16.44
N PRO A 78 -5.93 9.13 -16.63
CA PRO A 78 -5.72 10.45 -17.20
C PRO A 78 -4.62 11.21 -16.44
N PRO A 79 -3.76 11.96 -17.15
CA PRO A 79 -2.74 12.78 -16.51
C PRO A 79 -3.39 13.85 -15.63
N VAL A 80 -2.72 14.18 -14.52
CA VAL A 80 -3.17 15.19 -13.57
C VAL A 80 -2.12 16.26 -13.37
N ASP A 81 -2.55 17.50 -13.17
CA ASP A 81 -1.67 18.58 -12.76
C ASP A 81 -1.50 18.57 -11.24
N LEU A 82 -0.27 18.82 -10.78
CA LEU A 82 0.03 18.91 -9.35
C LEU A 82 0.04 20.37 -8.90
N PRO A 83 -0.72 20.71 -7.84
CA PRO A 83 -0.56 21.99 -7.17
C PRO A 83 0.78 22.03 -6.41
N PRO A 84 1.27 23.23 -6.04
CA PRO A 84 2.39 23.34 -5.12
C PRO A 84 2.07 22.65 -3.78
N VAL A 85 2.97 21.78 -3.32
CA VAL A 85 2.84 21.09 -2.03
C VAL A 85 3.82 21.71 -1.03
N ALA A 86 3.31 22.10 0.14
CA ALA A 86 4.09 22.73 1.20
C ALA A 86 4.88 21.71 2.03
N SER A 87 5.77 20.96 1.38
CA SER A 87 6.69 20.02 2.02
C SER A 87 7.97 19.91 1.21
N LYS A 88 9.08 19.65 1.91
CA LYS A 88 10.39 19.35 1.30
C LYS A 88 10.52 17.88 0.89
N HIS A 89 9.57 17.04 1.29
CA HIS A 89 9.59 15.60 1.09
C HIS A 89 8.89 15.23 -0.22
N TYR A 90 9.54 14.41 -1.02
CA TYR A 90 9.01 13.95 -2.30
C TYR A 90 7.74 13.11 -2.13
N GLU A 91 7.63 12.42 -1.00
CA GLU A 91 6.47 11.63 -0.61
C GLU A 91 5.18 12.45 -0.53
N ALA A 92 5.26 13.75 -0.18
CA ALA A 92 4.09 14.62 -0.18
C ALA A 92 3.54 14.87 -1.60
N LEU A 93 4.44 14.99 -2.61
CA LEU A 93 4.04 15.11 -4.02
C LEU A 93 3.41 13.81 -4.53
N ILE A 94 3.96 12.67 -4.12
CA ILE A 94 3.41 11.34 -4.44
C ILE A 94 1.99 11.21 -3.90
N MET A 95 1.78 11.50 -2.61
CA MET A 95 0.48 11.41 -1.97
C MET A 95 -0.55 12.32 -2.65
N GLU A 96 -0.15 13.55 -3.02
CA GLU A 96 -1.02 14.49 -3.71
C GLU A 96 -1.38 14.01 -5.13
N ALA A 97 -0.42 13.46 -5.87
CA ALA A 97 -0.66 12.91 -7.21
C ALA A 97 -1.68 11.77 -7.17
N VAL A 98 -1.52 10.86 -6.20
CA VAL A 98 -2.47 9.78 -5.95
C VAL A 98 -3.85 10.34 -5.58
N ARG A 99 -3.90 11.30 -4.64
CA ARG A 99 -5.16 11.90 -4.18
C ARG A 99 -5.97 12.50 -5.34
N ILE A 100 -5.32 13.27 -6.22
CA ILE A 100 -5.97 13.89 -7.39
C ILE A 100 -6.34 12.84 -8.45
N SER A 101 -5.61 11.72 -8.52
CA SER A 101 -5.89 10.63 -9.46
C SER A 101 -7.02 9.69 -9.02
N ASN A 102 -7.29 9.59 -7.72
CA ASN A 102 -8.28 8.67 -7.16
C ASN A 102 -9.70 8.80 -7.75
N PRO A 103 -10.24 10.00 -8.07
CA PRO A 103 -11.51 10.13 -8.78
C PRO A 103 -11.53 9.40 -10.13
N HIS A 104 -10.43 9.43 -10.89
CA HIS A 104 -10.34 8.69 -12.16
C HIS A 104 -10.34 7.18 -11.94
N LEU A 105 -9.60 6.70 -10.93
CA LEU A 105 -9.63 5.29 -10.53
C LEU A 105 -11.06 4.84 -10.19
N ARG A 106 -11.81 5.64 -9.42
CA ARG A 106 -13.19 5.31 -9.05
C ARG A 106 -14.08 5.13 -10.27
N VAL A 107 -14.00 6.03 -11.25
CA VAL A 107 -14.74 5.90 -12.51
C VAL A 107 -14.42 4.56 -13.18
N ILE A 108 -13.15 4.19 -13.28
CA ILE A 108 -12.74 2.90 -13.88
C ILE A 108 -13.27 1.71 -13.08
N LEU A 109 -13.10 1.70 -11.75
CA LEU A 109 -13.56 0.61 -10.90
C LEU A 109 -15.07 0.38 -11.01
N THR A 110 -15.86 1.44 -11.20
CA THR A 110 -17.32 1.36 -11.39
C THR A 110 -17.76 1.03 -12.81
N ALA A 111 -16.94 1.34 -13.82
CA ALA A 111 -17.25 1.13 -15.23
C ALA A 111 -16.89 -0.27 -15.74
N VAL A 112 -15.95 -0.96 -15.09
CA VAL A 112 -15.48 -2.28 -15.51
C VAL A 112 -16.54 -3.36 -15.20
N VAL A 113 -16.86 -4.17 -16.22
CA VAL A 113 -17.79 -5.30 -16.12
C VAL A 113 -17.09 -6.59 -16.60
N PRO A 114 -17.02 -7.65 -15.77
CA PRO A 114 -17.51 -7.73 -14.40
C PRO A 114 -16.70 -6.86 -13.43
N ALA A 115 -17.33 -6.37 -12.37
CA ALA A 115 -16.66 -5.57 -11.35
C ALA A 115 -15.46 -6.32 -10.75
N PRO A 116 -14.38 -5.61 -10.37
CA PRO A 116 -13.23 -6.25 -9.74
C PRO A 116 -13.63 -6.99 -8.47
N SER A 117 -13.10 -8.20 -8.30
CA SER A 117 -13.32 -9.00 -7.09
C SER A 117 -12.50 -8.49 -5.91
N VAL A 118 -11.32 -7.93 -6.19
CA VAL A 118 -10.37 -7.43 -5.19
C VAL A 118 -9.62 -6.21 -5.75
N LEU A 119 -9.41 -5.22 -4.89
CA LEU A 119 -8.47 -4.13 -5.10
C LEU A 119 -7.26 -4.30 -4.16
N VAL A 120 -6.05 -4.24 -4.69
CA VAL A 120 -4.83 -4.21 -3.89
C VAL A 120 -4.17 -2.86 -4.09
N VAL A 121 -4.05 -2.09 -3.02
CA VAL A 121 -3.47 -0.74 -3.03
C VAL A 121 -2.10 -0.74 -2.38
N ASP A 122 -1.21 0.09 -2.90
CA ASP A 122 0.03 0.43 -2.20
C ASP A 122 -0.25 1.37 -0.99
N MET A 123 0.75 1.58 -0.13
CA MET A 123 0.63 2.35 1.12
C MET A 123 0.05 3.75 0.91
N PHE A 124 0.55 4.52 -0.07
CA PHE A 124 0.08 5.90 -0.30
C PHE A 124 -1.22 5.95 -1.10
N SER A 125 -1.60 4.84 -1.73
CA SER A 125 -2.83 4.65 -2.50
C SER A 125 -4.04 4.29 -1.64
N GLY A 126 -3.86 4.10 -0.33
CA GLY A 126 -4.88 3.72 0.63
C GLY A 126 -6.04 4.71 0.82
N VAL A 127 -5.87 5.98 0.45
CA VAL A 127 -6.89 7.02 0.64
C VAL A 127 -8.17 6.72 -0.17
N VAL A 128 -8.10 5.87 -1.20
CA VAL A 128 -9.29 5.49 -1.99
C VAL A 128 -10.22 4.51 -1.26
N LEU A 129 -9.77 3.88 -0.16
CA LEU A 129 -10.42 2.72 0.44
C LEU A 129 -11.74 3.05 1.16
N ASP A 130 -11.85 4.21 1.81
CA ASP A 130 -13.04 4.57 2.61
C ASP A 130 -14.32 4.72 1.78
N GLU A 131 -14.19 4.83 0.45
CA GLU A 131 -15.30 5.05 -0.47
C GLU A 131 -15.48 3.89 -1.48
N CYS A 132 -14.74 2.78 -1.31
CA CYS A 132 -14.75 1.68 -2.25
C CYS A 132 -15.54 0.48 -1.72
N SER A 133 -16.57 0.04 -2.46
CA SER A 133 -17.35 -1.16 -2.12
C SER A 133 -16.62 -2.48 -2.45
N ILE A 134 -15.44 -2.41 -3.08
CA ILE A 134 -14.65 -3.57 -3.49
C ILE A 134 -13.79 -4.03 -2.29
N PRO A 135 -13.76 -5.34 -1.97
CA PRO A 135 -12.84 -5.87 -0.96
C PRO A 135 -11.40 -5.44 -1.26
N SER A 136 -10.80 -4.72 -0.32
CA SER A 136 -9.51 -4.07 -0.55
C SER A 136 -8.45 -4.50 0.44
N TYR A 137 -7.22 -4.66 -0.05
CA TYR A 137 -6.05 -5.06 0.73
C TYR A 137 -4.90 -4.10 0.47
N PHE A 138 -4.07 -3.85 1.47
CA PHE A 138 -2.78 -3.20 1.23
C PHE A 138 -1.78 -4.23 0.73
N PHE A 139 -0.94 -3.86 -0.24
CA PHE A 139 0.36 -4.49 -0.41
C PHE A 139 1.44 -3.51 0.04
N PHE A 140 2.05 -3.84 1.16
CA PHE A 140 3.11 -3.09 1.79
C PHE A 140 4.44 -3.56 1.19
N THR A 141 5.02 -2.71 0.35
CA THR A 141 6.20 -3.03 -0.47
C THR A 141 7.52 -3.04 0.31
N PHE A 142 7.50 -2.60 1.57
CA PHE A 142 8.61 -2.64 2.50
C PHE A 142 8.56 -3.89 3.41
N GLY A 143 9.62 -4.11 4.19
CA GLY A 143 9.71 -5.20 5.16
C GLY A 143 8.83 -5.01 6.40
N ALA A 144 8.70 -6.08 7.20
CA ALA A 144 7.89 -6.09 8.42
C ALA A 144 8.28 -5.04 9.47
N PRO A 145 9.57 -4.71 9.72
CA PRO A 145 9.96 -3.66 10.68
C PRO A 145 9.38 -2.30 10.33
N CYS A 146 9.34 -1.96 9.03
CA CYS A 146 8.72 -0.73 8.57
C CYS A 146 7.20 -0.77 8.79
N LEU A 147 6.55 -1.90 8.48
CA LEU A 147 5.12 -2.05 8.74
C LEU A 147 4.81 -1.91 10.24
N ALA A 148 5.57 -2.59 11.10
CA ALA A 148 5.42 -2.48 12.55
C ALA A 148 5.58 -1.04 13.04
N PHE A 149 6.57 -0.31 12.50
CA PHE A 149 6.76 1.11 12.81
C PHE A 149 5.54 1.94 12.41
N PHE A 150 4.98 1.77 11.21
CA PHE A 150 3.80 2.53 10.79
C PHE A 150 2.53 2.14 11.54
N LEU A 151 2.34 0.87 11.88
CA LEU A 151 1.25 0.44 12.76
C LEU A 151 1.36 1.07 14.15
N HIS A 152 2.59 1.31 14.63
CA HIS A 152 2.86 1.93 15.93
C HIS A 152 2.96 3.47 15.88
N LEU A 153 3.05 4.07 14.68
CA LEU A 153 3.24 5.52 14.52
C LEU A 153 2.15 6.36 15.19
N PRO A 154 0.84 6.02 15.12
CA PRO A 154 -0.20 6.77 15.84
C PRO A 154 0.00 6.78 17.37
N ILE A 155 0.54 5.69 17.93
CA ILE A 155 0.86 5.59 19.35
C ILE A 155 2.05 6.48 19.70
N LEU A 156 3.11 6.45 18.89
CA LEU A 156 4.26 7.33 19.06
C LEU A 156 3.84 8.81 18.97
N HIS A 157 2.97 9.12 18.00
CA HIS A 157 2.39 10.45 17.83
C HIS A 157 1.59 10.90 19.07
N ALA A 158 0.82 10.03 19.70
CA ALA A 158 0.03 10.39 20.88
C ALA A 158 0.89 10.63 22.15
N ARG A 159 2.10 10.06 22.22
CA ARG A 159 2.96 10.12 23.41
C ARG A 159 3.75 11.40 23.57
N THR A 160 3.94 12.16 22.51
CA THR A 160 4.75 13.38 22.54
C THR A 160 4.22 14.41 21.56
N THR A 161 4.26 15.68 21.94
CA THR A 161 3.99 16.80 21.04
C THR A 161 5.24 17.27 20.30
N ALA A 162 6.43 16.76 20.67
CA ALA A 162 7.69 17.12 20.04
C ALA A 162 7.86 16.46 18.65
N SER A 163 8.60 17.14 17.78
CA SER A 163 9.09 16.56 16.53
C SER A 163 10.33 15.70 16.80
N PHE A 164 10.40 14.52 16.17
CA PHE A 164 11.50 13.58 16.29
C PHE A 164 12.88 14.20 16.02
N ARG A 165 12.96 15.18 15.11
CA ARG A 165 14.20 15.93 14.81
C ARG A 165 14.85 16.62 16.01
N TYR A 166 14.10 16.83 17.11
CA TYR A 166 14.59 17.52 18.30
C TYR A 166 14.83 16.59 19.49
N MET A 167 14.65 15.28 19.32
CA MET A 167 14.70 14.29 20.40
C MET A 167 16.08 13.62 20.54
N GLY A 168 17.07 13.99 19.71
CA GLY A 168 18.47 13.54 19.86
C GLY A 168 18.65 12.03 19.81
N GLU A 169 19.25 11.45 20.85
CA GLU A 169 19.53 9.99 20.96
C GLU A 169 18.42 9.21 21.66
N GLU A 170 17.25 9.82 21.89
CA GLU A 170 16.11 9.10 22.48
C GLU A 170 15.75 7.86 21.65
N LEU A 171 15.46 6.75 22.32
CA LEU A 171 15.17 5.50 21.66
C LEU A 171 13.68 5.39 21.31
N VAL A 172 13.40 5.12 20.04
CA VAL A 172 12.09 4.70 19.59
C VAL A 172 11.94 3.20 19.86
N SER A 173 10.87 2.84 20.57
CA SER A 173 10.52 1.45 20.85
C SER A 173 9.25 1.08 20.08
N VAL A 174 9.39 0.10 19.19
CA VAL A 174 8.28 -0.49 18.41
C VAL A 174 8.25 -1.99 18.71
N PRO A 175 7.10 -2.57 19.08
CA PRO A 175 6.99 -4.00 19.34
C PRO A 175 7.51 -4.86 18.18
N GLY A 176 8.39 -5.80 18.48
CA GLY A 176 9.02 -6.70 17.49
C GLY A 176 10.24 -6.13 16.76
N VAL A 177 10.51 -4.83 16.89
CA VAL A 177 11.67 -4.14 16.30
C VAL A 177 12.69 -3.85 17.40
N LEU A 178 13.99 -3.98 17.08
CA LEU A 178 15.04 -3.57 18.01
C LEU A 178 14.94 -2.06 18.26
N PRO A 179 14.96 -1.58 19.51
CA PRO A 179 14.95 -0.14 19.80
C PRO A 179 16.10 0.56 19.06
N PHE A 180 15.82 1.74 18.52
CA PHE A 180 16.79 2.50 17.72
C PHE A 180 16.71 4.00 18.04
N PRO A 181 17.82 4.76 17.87
CA PRO A 181 17.81 6.20 18.04
C PRO A 181 16.79 6.86 17.12
N VAL A 182 16.02 7.81 17.64
CA VAL A 182 14.96 8.51 16.90
C VAL A 182 15.45 9.16 15.60
N MET A 183 16.71 9.57 15.53
CA MET A 183 17.34 10.10 14.31
C MET A 183 17.49 9.06 13.19
N HIS A 184 17.39 7.77 13.49
CA HIS A 184 17.35 6.68 12.50
C HIS A 184 15.94 6.32 12.04
N ALA A 185 14.91 7.02 12.56
CA ALA A 185 13.54 6.84 12.08
C ALA A 185 13.39 7.26 10.62
N ILE A 186 12.24 6.92 10.03
CA ILE A 186 11.92 7.27 8.65
C ILE A 186 11.94 8.80 8.52
N HIS A 187 12.74 9.32 7.59
CA HIS A 187 13.06 10.75 7.50
C HIS A 187 11.82 11.67 7.39
N THR A 188 10.76 11.20 6.74
CA THR A 188 9.48 11.93 6.62
C THR A 188 8.71 12.03 7.93
N THR A 189 9.07 11.23 8.94
CA THR A 189 8.46 11.29 10.29
C THR A 189 9.17 12.26 11.24
N MET A 190 10.20 12.97 10.76
CA MET A 190 11.06 13.82 11.60
C MET A 190 10.39 15.13 12.05
N GLU A 191 9.45 15.65 11.27
CA GLU A 191 8.85 16.97 11.46
C GLU A 191 7.32 16.86 11.56
N ARG A 192 6.80 16.95 12.78
CA ARG A 192 5.35 16.99 13.03
C ARG A 192 4.74 18.21 12.34
N GLY A 193 3.63 18.01 11.63
CA GLY A 193 2.92 19.05 10.90
C GLY A 193 3.48 19.35 9.51
N ASP A 194 4.51 18.64 9.06
CA ASP A 194 4.84 18.58 7.62
C ASP A 194 3.78 17.76 6.88
N VAL A 195 3.44 18.14 5.65
CA VAL A 195 2.41 17.46 4.84
C VAL A 195 2.73 15.97 4.65
N ALA A 196 4.00 15.59 4.48
CA ALA A 196 4.39 14.19 4.38
C ALA A 196 4.16 13.46 5.70
N TYR A 197 4.54 14.07 6.83
CA TYR A 197 4.32 13.49 8.16
C TYR A 197 2.84 13.17 8.37
N ASP A 198 1.96 14.13 8.11
CA ASP A 198 0.52 13.98 8.28
C ASP A 198 -0.05 12.91 7.34
N GLY A 199 0.46 12.84 6.10
CA GLY A 199 0.10 11.80 5.15
C GLY A 199 0.53 10.39 5.58
N PHE A 200 1.72 10.23 6.17
CA PHE A 200 2.15 8.96 6.76
C PHE A 200 1.30 8.57 7.97
N LEU A 201 0.93 9.54 8.81
CA LEU A 201 0.05 9.30 9.95
C LEU A 201 -1.35 8.85 9.50
N ALA A 202 -1.89 9.48 8.44
CA ALA A 202 -3.15 9.08 7.84
C ALA A 202 -3.07 7.68 7.21
N ALA A 203 -2.00 7.37 6.45
CA ALA A 203 -1.79 6.03 5.90
C ALA A 203 -1.66 4.97 6.98
N SER A 204 -0.98 5.29 8.10
CA SER A 204 -0.92 4.44 9.29
C SER A 204 -2.30 4.15 9.88
N ALA A 205 -3.19 5.15 9.95
CA ALA A 205 -4.55 4.94 10.41
C ALA A 205 -5.35 4.03 9.45
N ALA A 206 -5.21 4.24 8.13
CA ALA A 206 -5.85 3.39 7.12
C ALA A 206 -5.38 1.93 7.19
N LEU A 207 -4.09 1.68 7.49
CA LEU A 207 -3.56 0.33 7.71
C LEU A 207 -4.24 -0.38 8.89
N LEU A 208 -4.63 0.34 9.94
CA LEU A 208 -5.33 -0.23 11.09
C LEU A 208 -6.80 -0.59 10.79
N CYS A 209 -7.41 0.11 9.83
CA CYS A 209 -8.79 -0.08 9.40
C CYS A 209 -8.95 -1.10 8.25
N CYS A 210 -7.84 -1.52 7.62
CA CYS A 210 -7.92 -2.32 6.41
C CYS A 210 -8.36 -3.77 6.67
N ARG A 211 -8.85 -4.44 5.62
CA ARG A 211 -9.23 -5.87 5.68
C ARG A 211 -8.02 -6.80 5.85
N GLY A 212 -6.85 -6.36 5.41
CA GLY A 212 -5.61 -7.12 5.53
C GLY A 212 -4.47 -6.47 4.76
N VAL A 213 -3.25 -6.87 5.13
CA VAL A 213 -2.00 -6.37 4.55
C VAL A 213 -1.20 -7.56 4.03
N ILE A 214 -0.83 -7.50 2.76
CA ILE A 214 0.22 -8.33 2.14
C ILE A 214 1.53 -7.58 2.38
N VAL A 215 2.59 -8.28 2.80
CA VAL A 215 3.88 -7.65 3.12
C VAL A 215 4.96 -8.28 2.26
N ASN A 216 5.84 -7.47 1.66
CA ASN A 216 6.93 -7.93 0.81
C ASN A 216 8.10 -8.51 1.64
N THR A 217 7.84 -9.61 2.33
CA THR A 217 8.79 -10.30 3.21
C THR A 217 8.35 -11.76 3.42
N PHE A 218 9.10 -12.51 4.21
CA PHE A 218 8.75 -13.87 4.63
C PHE A 218 9.18 -14.13 6.07
N ARG A 219 8.49 -15.05 6.74
CA ARG A 219 8.62 -15.26 8.19
C ARG A 219 10.03 -15.59 8.68
N SER A 220 10.79 -16.37 7.92
CA SER A 220 12.17 -16.70 8.33
C SER A 220 13.15 -15.53 8.20
N LEU A 221 12.82 -14.47 7.46
CA LEU A 221 13.64 -13.25 7.38
C LEU A 221 13.43 -12.36 8.61
N GLU A 222 12.16 -12.16 9.01
CA GLU A 222 11.77 -11.18 10.02
C GLU A 222 10.84 -11.77 11.10
N PRO A 223 11.21 -12.90 11.74
CA PRO A 223 10.27 -13.69 12.56
C PRO A 223 9.73 -12.91 13.75
N ARG A 224 10.61 -12.19 14.47
CA ARG A 224 10.23 -11.44 15.68
C ARG A 224 9.20 -10.37 15.38
N THR A 225 9.40 -9.63 14.30
CA THR A 225 8.51 -8.56 13.90
C THR A 225 7.18 -9.09 13.40
N ILE A 226 7.20 -10.13 12.57
CA ILE A 226 5.98 -10.76 12.05
C ILE A 226 5.15 -11.33 13.21
N ASP A 227 5.77 -11.98 14.18
CA ASP A 227 5.08 -12.50 15.36
C ASP A 227 4.47 -11.37 16.21
N ALA A 228 5.15 -10.23 16.35
CA ALA A 228 4.62 -9.05 17.06
C ALA A 228 3.43 -8.39 16.34
N ILE A 229 3.44 -8.35 15.00
CA ILE A 229 2.34 -7.85 14.19
C ILE A 229 1.11 -8.78 14.34
N ILE A 230 1.30 -10.09 14.19
CA ILE A 230 0.21 -11.08 14.24
C ILE A 230 -0.45 -11.10 15.62
N THR A 231 0.32 -10.94 16.69
CA THR A 231 -0.19 -10.87 18.07
C THR A 231 -0.80 -9.51 18.44
N SER A 232 -0.90 -8.58 17.47
CA SER A 232 -1.46 -7.23 17.63
C SER A 232 -0.71 -6.36 18.65
N HIS A 233 0.54 -6.68 18.98
CA HIS A 233 1.31 -5.86 19.91
C HIS A 233 1.70 -4.51 19.29
N CYS A 234 1.89 -4.43 17.97
CA CYS A 234 2.25 -3.18 17.29
C CYS A 234 1.14 -2.12 17.32
N THR A 235 -0.12 -2.52 17.56
CA THR A 235 -1.30 -1.62 17.58
C THR A 235 -1.78 -1.28 18.99
N GLN A 236 -1.00 -1.65 20.02
CA GLN A 236 -1.39 -1.51 21.42
C GLN A 236 -0.43 -0.62 22.22
N LEU A 237 -0.98 0.08 23.21
CA LEU A 237 -0.21 0.68 24.29
C LEU A 237 0.25 -0.43 25.27
N PRO A 238 1.48 -0.36 25.82
CA PRO A 238 1.92 -1.27 26.87
C PRO A 238 0.96 -1.21 28.07
N GLY A 239 0.34 -2.34 28.42
CA GLY A 239 -0.55 -2.48 29.58
C GLY A 239 -2.05 -2.37 29.29
N GLU A 240 -2.48 -2.13 28.04
CA GLU A 240 -3.90 -2.16 27.68
C GLU A 240 -4.36 -3.55 27.19
N PRO A 241 -5.60 -3.98 27.50
CA PRO A 241 -6.14 -5.25 27.04
C PRO A 241 -6.34 -5.28 25.53
N THR A 242 -6.16 -6.45 24.91
CA THR A 242 -6.31 -6.68 23.48
C THR A 242 -7.71 -6.30 23.00
N ARG A 243 -7.84 -5.14 22.34
CA ARG A 243 -9.03 -4.86 21.51
C ARG A 243 -8.92 -5.71 20.25
N ARG A 244 -9.81 -6.70 20.11
CA ARG A 244 -10.05 -7.29 18.79
C ARG A 244 -10.57 -6.16 17.90
N SER A 245 -9.86 -5.88 16.81
CA SER A 245 -10.42 -5.07 15.73
C SER A 245 -11.69 -5.76 15.25
N THR A 246 -12.84 -5.27 15.69
CA THR A 246 -14.06 -5.42 14.93
C THR A 246 -14.01 -4.31 13.89
N ALA A 247 -14.21 -4.64 12.62
CA ALA A 247 -14.27 -3.72 11.49
C ALA A 247 -15.47 -2.75 11.56
N SER A 248 -15.92 -2.40 12.77
CA SER A 248 -17.08 -1.57 13.08
C SER A 248 -16.69 -0.24 13.74
N GLY A 249 -15.39 0.06 13.82
CA GLY A 249 -14.83 1.31 14.35
C GLY A 249 -14.12 2.17 13.30
N CYS A 250 -14.13 1.71 12.06
CA CYS A 250 -13.94 2.47 10.83
C CYS A 250 -15.23 2.22 10.01
#